data_AF-A3SIY3-F1
#
_entry.id   AF-A3SIY3-F1
#
_cell.length_a   1.000
_cell.length_b   1.000
_cell.length_c   1.000
_cell.angle_alpha   90.00
_cell.angle_beta   90.00
_cell.angle_gamma   90.00
#
_symmetry.space_group_name_H-M   'P 1'
#
loop_
_entity.id
_entity.type
_entity.pdbx_description
1 polymer ?
#
loop_
_entity_poly.entity_id
_entity_poly.type
_entity_poly.pdbx_seq_one_letter_code
_entity_poly.pdbx_strand_id
1 'polypeptide(L)' 'MERLSAWNAARATRVALSRLSDRELEDIGLERGDIHKVAYTR' A
#
# COMPACT_ATOMS: atom_id res chain seq x y z
N MET A 1 -0.15 -10.07 20.09
CA MET A 1 0.92 -9.65 19.15
C MET A 1 0.39 -9.14 17.80
N GLU A 2 -0.86 -9.46 17.41
CA GLU A 2 -1.40 -9.16 16.08
C GLU A 2 -1.51 -7.67 15.68
N ARG A 3 -1.66 -6.76 16.66
CA ARG A 3 -1.86 -5.34 16.34
C ARG A 3 -0.61 -4.66 15.77
N LEU A 4 0.57 -5.05 16.27
CA LEU A 4 1.85 -4.57 15.78
C LEU A 4 2.20 -5.17 14.42
N SER A 5 1.88 -6.46 14.21
CA SER A 5 2.11 -7.10 12.91
C SER A 5 1.21 -6.52 11.82
N ALA A 6 -0.07 -6.26 12.12
CA ALA A 6 -0.99 -5.61 11.18
C ALA A 6 -0.52 -4.19 10.81
N TRP A 7 -0.08 -3.40 11.80
CA TRP A 7 0.48 -2.08 11.53
C TRP A 7 1.78 -2.13 10.72
N ASN A 8 2.65 -3.12 10.97
CA ASN A 8 3.85 -3.33 10.19
C ASN A 8 3.54 -3.73 8.74
N ALA A 9 2.59 -4.65 8.54
CA ALA A 9 2.15 -5.08 7.22
C ALA A 9 1.60 -3.90 6.42
N ALA A 10 0.69 -3.12 7.01
CA ALA A 10 0.14 -1.91 6.39
C ALA A 10 1.22 -0.93 5.90
N ARG A 11 2.21 -0.65 6.75
CA ARG A 11 3.34 0.22 6.36
C ARG A 11 4.21 -0.38 5.28
N ALA A 12 4.49 -1.68 5.34
CA ALA A 12 5.28 -2.35 4.32
C ALA A 12 4.59 -2.27 2.95
N THR A 13 3.28 -2.50 2.90
CA THR A 13 2.45 -2.33 1.70
C THR A 13 2.52 -0.90 1.17
N ARG A 14 2.33 0.11 2.03
CA ARG A 14 2.45 1.52 1.63
C ARG A 14 3.82 1.82 1.02
N VAL A 15 4.91 1.38 1.64
CA VAL A 15 6.27 1.64 1.15
C VAL A 15 6.52 0.95 -0.19
N ALA A 16 6.08 -0.31 -0.34
CA ALA A 16 6.22 -1.05 -1.58
C ALA A 16 5.49 -0.35 -2.74
N LEU A 17 4.22 0.01 -2.55
CA LEU A 17 3.43 0.70 -3.58
C LEU A 17 3.96 2.11 -3.87
N SER A 18 4.48 2.82 -2.86
CA SER A 18 5.00 4.18 -3.06
C SER A 18 6.30 4.22 -3.88
N ARG A 19 6.99 3.08 -4.03
CA ARG A 19 8.20 2.95 -4.86
C ARG A 19 7.91 2.68 -6.33
N LEU A 20 6.67 2.30 -6.66
CA LEU A 20 6.24 2.10 -8.03
C LEU A 20 6.03 3.45 -8.73
N SER A 21 6.29 3.45 -10.04
CA SER A 21 5.92 4.54 -10.93
C SER A 21 4.39 4.60 -11.12
N ASP A 22 3.91 5.72 -11.65
CA ASP A 22 2.47 5.91 -11.90
C ASP A 22 1.94 4.85 -12.89
N ARG A 23 2.75 4.51 -13.90
CA ARG A 23 2.43 3.48 -14.88
C ARG A 23 2.39 2.08 -14.27
N GLU A 24 3.35 1.73 -13.41
CA GLU A 24 3.34 0.43 -12.72
C GLU A 24 2.15 0.29 -11.77
N LEU A 25 1.70 1.39 -11.14
CA LEU A 25 0.48 1.41 -10.36
C LEU A 25 -0.76 1.24 -11.25
N GLU A 26 -0.80 1.94 -12.39
CA GLU A 26 -1.87 1.83 -13.37
C GLU A 26 -1.99 0.42 -13.96
N ASP A 27 -0.86 -0.25 -14.22
CA ASP A 27 -0.80 -1.63 -14.73
C ASP A 27 -1.46 -2.65 -13.77
N ILE A 28 -1.50 -2.34 -12.47
CA ILE A 28 -2.20 -3.14 -11.45
C ILE A 28 -3.55 -2.53 -11.03
N GLY A 29 -4.02 -1.50 -11.73
CA GLY A 29 -5.32 -0.85 -11.51
C GLY A 29 -5.38 0.03 -10.26
N LEU A 30 -4.26 0.63 -9.85
CA LEU A 30 -4.17 1.55 -8.71
C LEU A 30 -3.74 2.94 -9.13
N GLU A 31 -4.22 3.96 -8.42
CA GLU A 31 -3.66 5.32 -8.47
C GLU A 31 -2.86 5.62 -7.19
N ARG A 32 -1.97 6.64 -7.23
CA ARG A 32 -1.21 7.06 -6.02
C ARG A 32 -2.13 7.39 -4.83
N GLY A 33 -3.32 7.91 -5.10
CA GLY A 33 -4.32 8.21 -4.07
C GLY A 33 -4.89 6.96 -3.37
N ASP A 34 -4.86 5.80 -4.03
CA ASP A 34 -5.39 4.56 -3.48
C ASP A 34 -4.40 3.82 -2.58
N ILE A 35 -3.11 4.17 -2.64
CA ILE A 35 -2.08 3.56 -1.78
C ILE A 35 -2.48 3.62 -0.30
N HIS A 36 -3.04 4.74 0.15
CA HIS A 36 -3.49 4.86 1.54
C HIS A 36 -4.67 3.94 1.84
N LYS A 37 -5.63 3.82 0.91
CA LYS A 37 -6.76 2.91 1.07
C LYS A 37 -6.24 1.47 1.14
N VAL A 38 -5.48 1.01 0.16
CA VAL A 38 -4.95 -0.37 0.12
C VAL A 38 -4.09 -0.70 1.34
N ALA A 39 -3.24 0.23 1.78
CA ALA A 39 -2.35 -0.01 2.91
C ALA A 39 -3.07 -0.11 4.26
N TYR A 40 -4.18 0.61 4.46
CA TYR A 40 -4.84 0.74 5.77
C TYR A 40 -6.29 0.27 5.80
N THR A 41 -6.83 -0.24 4.67
CA THR A 41 -8.11 -0.93 4.64
C THR A 41 -8.06 -2.11 5.61
N ARG A 42 -9.09 -2.20 6.42
CA ARG A 42 -9.24 -3.16 7.50
C ARG A 42 -10.38 -4.10 7.22
#